data_AF-A0A8T5HF17-F1
#
_entry.id   AF-A0A8T5HF17-F1
#
_cell.length_a   1.000
_cell.length_b   1.000
_cell.length_c   1.000
_cell.angle_alpha   90.00
_cell.angle_beta   90.00
_cell.angle_gamma   90.00
#
_symmetry.space_group_name_H-M   'P 1'
#
loop_
_entity.id
_entity.type
_entity.pdbx_description
1 polymer ?
#
loop_
_entity_poly.entity_id
_entity_poly.type
_entity_poly.pdbx_seq_one_letter_code
_entity_poly.pdbx_strand_id
1 'polypeptide(L)'
;MSKYANATQPTEKSLNYVIPIILLVFFGLVYAMSLRADNGFVSFILIGIALVTIVYWTKVIKKMLITQKPKFTAREQETKNWVYDLIKGNNETVFVAEVPGPEDKIAVRLIDNILYIRGSQGFSKEVQIEGSKETEIGDFKYRNGVLTLRIKTSEAL
;
A
#
# COMPACT_ATOMS: atom_id res chain seq x y z
N MET A 1 47.42 -14.45 -19.09
CA MET A 1 46.33 -13.65 -18.49
C MET A 1 45.07 -13.83 -19.33
N SER A 2 43.93 -13.97 -18.66
CA SER A 2 42.67 -14.55 -19.14
C SER A 2 41.86 -13.65 -20.08
N LYS A 3 41.35 -14.25 -21.17
CA LYS A 3 40.26 -13.73 -22.00
C LYS A 3 38.94 -13.92 -21.26
N TYR A 4 38.26 -12.85 -20.90
CA TYR A 4 36.86 -12.91 -20.51
C TYR A 4 35.98 -12.57 -21.71
N ALA A 5 35.14 -13.54 -22.07
CA ALA A 5 34.10 -13.42 -23.07
C ALA A 5 33.00 -12.49 -22.55
N ASN A 6 32.78 -11.38 -23.25
CA ASN A 6 31.60 -10.55 -23.04
C ASN A 6 30.39 -11.28 -23.64
N ALA A 7 29.55 -11.87 -22.79
CA ALA A 7 28.25 -12.37 -23.19
C ALA A 7 27.42 -11.19 -23.73
N THR A 8 27.11 -11.20 -25.03
CA THR A 8 26.27 -10.20 -25.67
C THR A 8 24.86 -10.30 -25.11
N GLN A 9 24.51 -9.39 -24.19
CA GLN A 9 23.16 -9.27 -23.65
C GLN A 9 22.23 -8.86 -24.81
N PRO A 10 21.12 -9.59 -25.05
CA PRO A 10 20.20 -9.25 -26.14
C PRO A 10 19.62 -7.85 -25.90
N THR A 11 19.82 -6.97 -26.87
CA THR A 11 19.32 -5.58 -26.85
C THR A 11 17.79 -5.60 -26.81
N GLU A 12 17.15 -4.85 -25.92
CA GLU A 12 15.70 -4.84 -25.69
C GLU A 12 14.85 -4.73 -26.97
N LYS A 13 15.36 -4.01 -27.97
CA LYS A 13 14.75 -3.92 -29.32
C LYS A 13 14.66 -5.27 -30.03
N SER A 14 15.72 -6.08 -29.99
CA SER A 14 15.71 -7.43 -30.58
C SER A 14 14.77 -8.37 -29.85
N LEU A 15 14.66 -8.26 -28.51
CA LEU A 15 13.73 -9.05 -27.71
C LEU A 15 12.27 -8.82 -28.13
N ASN A 16 11.87 -7.56 -28.38
CA ASN A 16 10.51 -7.24 -28.81
C ASN A 16 10.13 -7.79 -30.20
N TYR A 17 11.10 -8.04 -31.08
CA TYR A 17 10.85 -8.69 -32.38
C TYR A 17 11.01 -10.22 -32.32
N VAL A 18 11.94 -10.71 -31.51
CA VAL A 18 12.22 -12.15 -31.37
C VAL A 18 11.07 -12.85 -30.65
N ILE A 19 10.47 -12.22 -29.63
CA ILE A 19 9.32 -12.79 -28.89
C ILE A 19 8.13 -13.14 -29.82
N PRO A 20 7.59 -12.21 -30.65
CA PRO A 20 6.47 -12.53 -31.52
C PRO A 20 6.83 -13.54 -32.62
N ILE A 21 8.08 -13.53 -33.12
CA ILE A 21 8.55 -14.50 -34.12
C ILE A 21 8.60 -15.91 -33.51
N ILE A 22 9.16 -16.06 -32.31
CA ILE A 22 9.20 -17.35 -31.60
C ILE A 22 7.78 -17.84 -31.32
N LEU A 23 6.88 -16.96 -30.89
CA LEU A 23 5.47 -17.31 -30.69
C LEU A 23 4.81 -17.80 -31.98
N LEU A 24 5.04 -17.12 -33.10
CA LEU A 24 4.45 -17.49 -34.39
C LEU A 24 4.97 -18.86 -34.86
N VAL A 25 6.27 -19.10 -34.75
CA VAL A 25 6.88 -20.41 -35.06
C VAL A 25 6.35 -21.49 -34.12
N PHE A 26 6.19 -21.19 -32.83
CA PHE A 26 5.65 -22.10 -31.85
C PHE A 26 4.19 -22.47 -32.15
N PHE A 27 3.33 -21.49 -32.44
CA PHE A 27 1.95 -21.74 -32.87
C PHE A 27 1.88 -22.52 -34.18
N GLY A 28 2.75 -22.21 -35.15
CA GLY A 28 2.85 -22.95 -36.40
C GLY A 28 3.23 -24.42 -36.21
N LEU A 29 4.19 -24.69 -35.32
CA LEU A 29 4.60 -26.06 -34.96
C LEU A 29 3.50 -26.81 -34.23
N VAL A 30 2.83 -26.18 -33.26
CA VAL A 30 1.70 -26.78 -32.53
C VAL A 30 0.55 -27.08 -33.49
N TYR A 31 0.23 -26.17 -34.41
CA TYR A 31 -0.80 -26.36 -35.42
C TYR A 31 -0.46 -27.50 -36.39
N ALA A 32 0.76 -27.54 -36.92
CA ALA A 32 1.22 -28.60 -37.82
C ALA A 32 1.27 -29.98 -37.13
N MET A 33 1.67 -30.03 -35.86
CA MET A 33 1.60 -31.26 -35.06
C MET A 33 0.14 -31.65 -34.77
N SER A 34 -0.77 -30.70 -34.56
CA SER A 34 -2.20 -30.98 -34.35
C SER A 34 -2.90 -31.54 -35.57
N LEU A 35 -2.40 -31.23 -36.77
CA LEU A 35 -2.92 -31.81 -38.02
C LEU A 35 -2.46 -33.26 -38.25
N ARG A 36 -1.36 -33.69 -37.60
CA ARG A 36 -0.74 -35.01 -37.82
C ARG A 36 -0.89 -35.97 -36.66
N ALA A 37 -1.01 -35.48 -35.43
CA ALA A 37 -1.17 -36.30 -34.25
C ALA A 37 -2.66 -36.47 -33.97
N ASP A 38 -3.14 -37.72 -33.91
CA ASP A 38 -4.40 -38.03 -33.25
C ASP A 38 -4.42 -37.29 -31.90
N ASN A 39 -5.49 -36.53 -31.67
CA ASN A 39 -5.67 -35.37 -30.77
C ASN A 39 -5.10 -35.44 -29.33
N GLY A 40 -4.54 -36.58 -28.89
CA GLY A 40 -3.94 -36.79 -27.57
C GLY A 40 -2.60 -36.09 -27.35
N PHE A 41 -1.70 -36.01 -28.34
CA PHE A 41 -0.34 -35.47 -28.11
C PHE A 41 -0.32 -33.94 -27.94
N VAL A 42 -1.10 -33.22 -28.74
CA VAL A 42 -1.24 -31.76 -28.62
C VAL A 42 -1.92 -31.38 -27.30
N SER A 43 -2.95 -32.13 -26.91
CA SER A 43 -3.60 -31.96 -25.61
C SER A 43 -2.61 -32.07 -24.45
N PHE A 44 -1.68 -33.04 -24.51
CA PHE A 44 -0.64 -33.21 -23.50
C PHE A 44 0.33 -32.01 -23.42
N ILE A 45 0.75 -31.49 -24.57
CA ILE A 45 1.63 -30.30 -24.63
C ILE A 45 0.91 -29.06 -24.07
N LEU A 46 -0.36 -28.85 -24.43
CA LEU A 46 -1.16 -27.74 -23.94
C LEU A 46 -1.37 -27.82 -22.42
N ILE A 47 -1.63 -29.01 -21.88
CA ILE A 47 -1.73 -29.24 -20.44
C ILE A 47 -0.40 -28.91 -19.74
N GLY A 48 0.73 -29.33 -20.32
CA GLY A 48 2.06 -29.01 -19.79
C GLY A 48 2.31 -27.49 -19.70
N ILE A 49 1.99 -26.75 -20.77
CA ILE A 49 2.15 -25.27 -20.80
C ILE A 49 1.19 -24.60 -19.81
N ALA A 50 -0.04 -25.09 -19.70
CA ALA A 50 -1.02 -24.58 -18.76
C ALA A 50 -0.53 -24.72 -17.30
N LEU A 51 0.03 -25.88 -16.94
CA LEU A 51 0.59 -26.11 -15.60
C LEU A 51 1.74 -25.15 -15.28
N VAL A 52 2.68 -24.97 -16.21
CA VAL A 52 3.81 -24.03 -16.02
C VAL A 52 3.31 -22.60 -15.83
N THR A 53 2.32 -22.21 -16.63
CA THR A 53 1.71 -20.87 -16.57
C THR A 53 1.02 -20.63 -15.23
N ILE A 54 0.24 -21.60 -14.73
CA ILE A 54 -0.42 -21.51 -13.41
C ILE A 54 0.61 -21.37 -12.28
N VAL A 55 1.68 -22.17 -12.30
CA VAL A 55 2.74 -22.10 -11.28
C VAL A 55 3.43 -20.73 -11.30
N TYR A 56 3.71 -20.20 -12.48
CA TYR A 56 4.30 -18.86 -12.63
C TYR A 56 3.38 -17.78 -12.07
N TRP A 57 2.10 -17.74 -12.49
CA TRP A 57 1.14 -16.76 -12.00
C TRP A 57 0.91 -16.87 -10.49
N THR A 58 0.87 -18.08 -9.93
CA THR A 58 0.75 -18.28 -8.48
C THR A 58 1.92 -17.64 -7.72
N LYS A 59 3.15 -17.76 -8.23
CA LYS A 59 4.32 -17.08 -7.64
C LYS A 59 4.24 -15.57 -7.77
N VAL A 60 3.81 -15.06 -8.93
CA VAL A 60 3.66 -13.61 -9.19
C VAL A 60 2.59 -13.00 -8.29
N ILE A 61 1.41 -13.60 -8.21
CA ILE A 61 0.31 -13.16 -7.34
C ILE A 61 0.73 -13.23 -5.87
N LYS A 62 1.40 -14.31 -5.44
CA LYS A 62 1.94 -14.40 -4.07
C LYS A 62 2.92 -13.25 -3.78
N LYS A 63 3.78 -12.89 -4.74
CA LYS A 63 4.68 -11.74 -4.61
C LYS A 63 3.90 -10.43 -4.53
N MET A 64 2.85 -10.25 -5.34
CA MET A 64 1.99 -9.07 -5.29
C MET A 64 1.25 -8.96 -3.96
N LEU A 65 0.63 -10.04 -3.46
CA LEU A 65 -0.08 -10.04 -2.16
C LEU A 65 0.86 -9.75 -0.98
N ILE A 66 2.09 -10.26 -1.02
CA ILE A 66 3.11 -9.98 0.01
C ILE A 66 3.62 -8.53 -0.10
N THR A 67 3.72 -7.98 -1.31
CA THR A 67 4.18 -6.60 -1.56
C THR A 67 3.06 -5.57 -1.38
N GLN A 68 1.79 -6.00 -1.45
CA GLN A 68 0.58 -5.20 -1.21
C GLN A 68 0.09 -5.22 0.23
N LYS A 69 0.74 -5.95 1.15
CA LYS A 69 0.81 -5.38 2.50
C LYS A 69 1.59 -4.10 2.30
N PRO A 70 0.98 -2.90 2.38
CA PRO A 70 1.78 -1.70 2.35
C PRO A 70 2.84 -1.92 3.41
N LYS A 71 4.11 -1.84 3.02
CA LYS A 71 5.15 -1.49 3.97
C LYS A 71 4.83 -0.06 4.43
N PHE A 72 3.75 0.11 5.19
CA PHE A 72 3.89 0.76 6.47
C PHE A 72 4.89 -0.11 7.23
N THR A 73 6.17 0.10 6.94
CA THR A 73 7.15 0.22 8.01
C THR A 73 6.65 1.37 8.87
N ALA A 74 5.60 1.11 9.66
CA ALA A 74 5.76 1.04 11.08
C ALA A 74 7.06 1.74 11.51
N ARG A 75 6.95 3.06 11.50
CA ARG A 75 7.29 3.92 12.63
C ARG A 75 6.62 3.38 13.92
N GLU A 76 6.68 2.08 14.18
CA GLU A 76 6.25 1.44 15.42
C GLU A 76 7.19 1.85 16.56
N GLN A 77 8.39 2.36 16.23
CA GLN A 77 9.26 3.00 17.22
C GLN A 77 8.78 4.39 17.67
N GLU A 78 7.89 5.08 16.93
CA GLU A 78 7.31 6.36 17.42
C GLU A 78 5.88 6.22 17.95
N THR A 79 5.22 5.09 17.72
CA THR A 79 3.88 4.88 18.28
C THR A 79 3.92 4.58 19.77
N LYS A 80 5.08 4.22 20.32
CA LYS A 80 5.22 3.91 21.75
C LYS A 80 5.55 5.10 22.68
N ASN A 81 5.93 6.27 22.14
CA ASN A 81 6.42 7.40 22.95
C ASN A 81 5.69 8.74 22.69
N TRP A 82 4.72 8.78 21.78
CA TRP A 82 3.94 9.99 21.58
C TRP A 82 2.84 10.06 22.63
N VAL A 83 2.97 11.03 23.54
CA VAL A 83 2.04 11.23 24.65
C VAL A 83 1.04 12.31 24.27
N TYR A 84 -0.20 12.10 24.70
CA TYR A 84 -1.27 13.08 24.61
C TYR A 84 -2.08 13.04 25.91
N ASP A 85 -2.67 14.18 26.25
CA ASP A 85 -3.59 14.31 27.37
C ASP A 85 -5.01 14.54 26.85
N LEU A 86 -5.97 13.83 27.43
CA LEU A 86 -7.41 14.01 27.22
C LEU A 86 -8.05 14.42 28.54
N ILE A 87 -8.46 15.68 28.63
CA ILE A 87 -9.11 16.24 29.82
C ILE A 87 -10.61 16.30 29.54
N LYS A 88 -11.37 15.46 30.23
CA LYS A 88 -12.84 15.40 30.08
C LYS A 88 -13.52 16.37 31.04
N GLY A 89 -14.34 17.25 30.50
CA GLY A 89 -15.36 18.02 31.22
C GLY A 89 -16.76 17.49 30.92
N ASN A 90 -17.79 18.19 31.39
CA ASN A 90 -19.18 17.74 31.26
C ASN A 90 -19.69 17.74 29.80
N ASN A 91 -19.36 18.79 29.03
CA ASN A 91 -19.82 18.99 27.65
C ASN A 91 -18.66 19.31 26.68
N GLU A 92 -17.43 19.29 27.19
CA GLU A 92 -16.23 19.57 26.41
C GLU A 92 -15.11 18.63 26.82
N THR A 93 -14.31 18.21 25.84
CA THR A 93 -13.07 17.47 26.05
C THR A 93 -11.94 18.29 25.48
N VAL A 94 -10.89 18.49 26.26
CA VAL A 94 -9.68 19.19 25.83
C VAL A 94 -8.61 18.16 25.52
N PHE A 95 -8.14 18.14 24.28
CA PHE A 95 -7.04 17.32 23.82
C PHE A 95 -5.76 18.16 23.72
N VAL A 96 -4.65 17.66 24.25
CA VAL A 96 -3.35 18.32 24.20
C VAL A 96 -2.28 17.33 23.78
N ALA A 97 -1.47 17.68 22.77
CA ALA A 97 -0.34 16.85 22.36
C ALA A 97 0.76 17.66 21.68
N GLU A 98 1.99 17.16 21.72
CA GLU A 98 3.09 17.69 20.92
C GLU A 98 2.98 17.21 19.48
N VAL A 99 2.99 18.11 18.51
CA VAL A 99 2.88 17.79 17.09
C VAL A 99 4.03 18.48 16.37
N PRO A 100 4.89 17.75 15.64
CA PRO A 100 6.02 18.36 14.95
C PRO A 100 5.57 19.15 13.71
N GLY A 101 6.08 20.36 13.55
CA GLY A 101 5.90 21.18 12.34
C GLY A 101 5.60 22.64 12.64
N PRO A 102 5.61 23.51 11.62
CA PRO A 102 5.09 24.85 11.73
C PRO A 102 3.54 24.84 11.69
N GLU A 103 2.92 25.91 12.18
CA GLU A 103 1.46 26.05 12.34
C GLU A 103 0.70 25.83 11.03
N ASP A 104 1.22 26.34 9.92
CA ASP A 104 0.64 26.25 8.57
C ASP A 104 0.60 24.82 8.01
N LYS A 105 1.31 23.88 8.65
CA LYS A 105 1.39 22.47 8.24
C LYS A 105 0.67 21.51 9.19
N ILE A 106 -0.02 22.04 10.21
CA ILE A 106 -0.82 21.23 11.12
C ILE A 106 -2.25 21.15 10.59
N ALA A 107 -2.72 19.94 10.35
CA ALA A 107 -4.09 19.68 9.92
C ALA A 107 -4.77 18.72 10.90
N VAL A 108 -5.97 19.07 11.30
CA VAL A 108 -6.79 18.27 12.22
C VAL A 108 -8.15 18.03 11.61
N ARG A 109 -8.67 16.82 11.77
CA ARG A 109 -10.05 16.49 11.39
C ARG A 109 -10.65 15.54 12.41
N LEU A 110 -11.92 15.76 12.73
CA LEU A 110 -12.72 14.87 13.57
C LEU A 110 -13.77 14.21 12.68
N ILE A 111 -13.78 12.87 12.62
CA ILE A 111 -14.75 12.08 11.85
C ILE A 111 -15.12 10.88 12.72
N ASP A 112 -16.41 10.62 12.92
CA ASP A 112 -16.90 9.43 13.66
C ASP A 112 -16.20 9.24 15.02
N ASN A 113 -16.01 10.35 15.76
CA ASN A 113 -15.29 10.40 17.05
C ASN A 113 -13.81 9.96 17.00
N ILE A 114 -13.21 9.94 15.81
CA ILE A 114 -11.77 9.74 15.61
C ILE A 114 -11.14 11.07 15.22
N LEU A 115 -10.16 11.48 16.02
CA LEU A 115 -9.36 12.67 15.79
C LEU A 115 -8.12 12.33 14.96
N TYR A 116 -8.11 12.78 13.71
CA TYR A 116 -7.00 12.66 12.78
C TYR A 116 -6.11 13.88 12.87
N ILE A 117 -4.84 13.69 13.24
CA ILE A 117 -3.85 14.76 13.38
C ILE A 117 -2.74 14.50 12.37
N ARG A 118 -2.45 15.49 11.52
CA ARG A 118 -1.33 15.47 10.58
C ARG A 118 -0.43 16.67 10.82
N GLY A 119 0.87 16.42 10.86
CA GLY A 119 1.91 17.42 10.99
C GLY A 119 2.99 17.27 9.93
N SER A 120 4.16 17.85 10.20
CA SER A 120 5.32 17.76 9.31
C SER A 120 6.05 16.41 9.44
N GLN A 121 7.02 16.17 8.55
CA GLN A 121 7.87 14.96 8.59
C GLN A 121 7.08 13.65 8.59
N GLY A 122 5.92 13.62 7.92
CA GLY A 122 5.05 12.45 7.86
C GLY A 122 4.40 12.08 9.19
N PHE A 123 4.31 13.02 10.14
CA PHE A 123 3.61 12.81 11.39
C PHE A 123 2.10 12.68 11.13
N SER A 124 1.53 11.52 11.49
CA SER A 124 0.10 11.25 11.39
C SER A 124 -0.30 10.39 12.57
N LYS A 125 -1.28 10.84 13.35
CA LYS A 125 -1.83 10.13 14.50
C LYS A 125 -3.35 10.15 14.48
N GLU A 126 -3.91 9.09 15.01
CA GLU A 126 -5.35 8.90 15.15
C GLU A 126 -5.62 8.67 16.63
N VAL A 127 -6.54 9.45 17.19
CA VAL A 127 -6.90 9.36 18.60
C VAL A 127 -8.41 9.18 18.68
N GLN A 128 -8.85 8.10 19.30
CA GLN A 128 -10.26 7.88 19.55
C GLN A 128 -10.72 8.79 20.69
N ILE A 129 -11.73 9.61 20.42
CA ILE A 129 -12.36 10.45 21.42
C ILE A 129 -13.52 9.65 22.02
N GLU A 130 -13.51 9.52 23.35
CA GLU A 130 -14.59 8.82 24.04
C GLU A 130 -15.88 9.65 24.01
N GLY A 131 -16.94 9.03 23.50
CA GLY A 131 -18.28 9.61 23.46
C GLY A 131 -19.17 8.82 22.51
N SER A 132 -20.44 8.66 22.86
CA SER A 132 -21.49 8.10 21.98
C SER A 132 -22.27 9.19 21.23
N LYS A 133 -21.85 10.45 21.38
CA LYS A 133 -22.56 11.65 20.95
C LYS A 133 -21.83 12.32 19.78
N GLU A 134 -22.54 13.20 19.08
CA GLU A 134 -21.96 14.05 18.04
C GLU A 134 -20.89 14.96 18.67
N THR A 135 -19.69 14.94 18.10
CA THR A 135 -18.56 15.74 18.57
C THR A 135 -18.09 16.68 17.48
N GLU A 136 -17.78 17.92 17.86
CA GLU A 136 -17.29 18.95 16.95
C GLU A 136 -16.05 19.64 17.50
N ILE A 137 -15.19 20.14 16.62
CA ILE A 137 -14.03 20.94 17.04
C ILE A 137 -14.52 22.36 17.34
N GLY A 138 -14.49 22.74 18.61
CA GLY A 138 -14.91 24.07 19.06
C GLY A 138 -13.81 25.13 19.05
N ASP A 139 -12.56 24.76 19.38
CA ASP A 139 -11.41 25.67 19.35
C ASP A 139 -10.14 24.89 18.95
N PHE A 140 -9.28 25.54 18.16
CA PHE A 140 -8.01 25.00 17.68
C PHE A 140 -6.90 26.00 17.98
N LYS A 141 -5.86 25.57 18.69
CA LYS A 141 -4.67 26.37 18.97
C LYS A 141 -3.42 25.54 18.79
N TYR A 142 -2.44 26.10 18.12
CA TYR A 142 -1.12 25.50 17.99
C TYR A 142 -0.04 26.53 18.31
N ARG A 143 0.76 26.27 19.35
CA ARG A 143 1.84 27.17 19.78
C ARG A 143 3.05 26.37 20.25
N ASN A 144 4.24 26.74 19.79
CA ASN A 144 5.51 26.16 20.22
C ASN A 144 5.55 24.61 20.17
N GLY A 145 4.99 24.00 19.13
CA GLY A 145 4.96 22.54 19.01
C GLY A 145 3.77 21.87 19.69
N VAL A 146 2.96 22.59 20.47
CA VAL A 146 1.83 22.02 21.22
C VAL A 146 0.51 22.34 20.54
N LEU A 147 -0.22 21.28 20.20
CA LEU A 147 -1.59 21.32 19.71
C LEU A 147 -2.55 21.22 20.89
N THR A 148 -3.46 22.19 21.01
CA THR A 148 -4.57 22.19 21.95
C THR A 148 -5.88 22.28 21.18
N LEU A 149 -6.75 21.32 21.41
CA LEU A 149 -8.05 21.18 20.76
C LEU A 149 -9.13 21.14 21.82
N ARG A 150 -10.14 21.99 21.68
CA ARG A 150 -11.37 21.89 22.45
C ARG A 150 -12.43 21.22 21.59
N ILE A 151 -12.88 20.06 22.02
CA ILE A 151 -13.91 19.28 21.36
C ILE A 151 -15.19 19.50 22.17
N LYS A 152 -16.24 19.99 21.52
CA LYS A 152 -17.56 20.12 22.14
C LYS A 152 -18.35 18.86 21.84
N THR A 153 -19.10 18.42 22.84
CA THR A 153 -20.02 17.30 22.71
C THR A 153 -21.43 17.84 22.79
N SER A 154 -22.17 17.78 21.68
CA SER A 154 -23.59 18.13 21.66
C SER A 154 -24.42 16.93 22.09
N GLU A 155 -25.41 17.15 22.94
CA GLU A 155 -26.51 16.21 23.09
C GLU A 155 -27.43 16.36 21.89
N ALA A 156 -27.58 15.30 21.10
CA ALA A 156 -28.71 15.18 20.21
C ALA A 156 -29.97 15.12 21.10
N LEU A 157 -30.82 16.15 20.99
CA LEU A 157 -32.12 16.25 21.66
C LEU A 157 -33.09 15.16 21.19
#